data_AF-A0A8S8YWW0-F1
#
_entry.id   AF-A0A8S8YWW0-F1
#
_cell.length_a   1.000
_cell.length_b   1.000
_cell.length_c   1.000
_cell.angle_alpha   90.00
_cell.angle_beta   90.00
_cell.angle_gamma   90.00
#
_symmetry.space_group_name_H-M   'P 1'
#
loop_
_entity.id
_entity.type
_entity.pdbx_description
1 polymer ?
#
loop_
_entity_poly.entity_id
_entity_poly.type
_entity_poly.pdbx_seq_one_letter_code
_entity_poly.pdbx_strand_id
1 'polypeptide(L)'
;MKTRLMSLPDNLVMAAKSSWRSRERVLAVFAGVFLASLVISTVLAYGVGLSQAFLQYSLQEEIFDAKVDFSEGPGEDAEGRTNDSALWESLCDEFVEMDAFSDCGLVFGRQGVRVDGFFDEDFIVPQPLNVIAASGPTGNWENVSWDYPEALSSGPPINGDRTLRFYGDGIWDGELGERHSVRGQDSRIIYGSWPSSAADAAANRSIVLPSQIASSAGVAVNDTISELNFTYITGYLTGVNLNDDFEDCQGEEYTWSAGERAYKFCRVTMTVRNLTIAAVYQEGGAGNPTLLFNPLMITDAVLSDKAEDHTDGQRPRLPRSGCGQKPVANHIYC
;
A
#
# COMPACT_ATOMS: atom_id res chain seq x y z
N MET A 1 -49.09 -32.80 -25.50
CA MET A 1 -48.74 -32.41 -24.12
C MET A 1 -49.71 -32.96 -23.07
N LYS A 2 -51.03 -32.75 -23.22
CA LYS A 2 -52.06 -33.19 -22.25
C LYS A 2 -52.05 -34.69 -21.91
N THR A 3 -51.79 -35.56 -22.89
CA THR A 3 -51.69 -37.02 -22.72
C THR A 3 -50.41 -37.48 -22.02
N ARG A 4 -49.29 -36.78 -22.17
CA ARG A 4 -48.05 -37.07 -21.43
C ARG A 4 -48.16 -36.66 -19.95
N LEU A 5 -48.91 -35.60 -19.66
CA LEU A 5 -49.10 -35.10 -18.29
C LEU A 5 -50.11 -35.96 -17.51
N MET A 6 -51.12 -36.51 -18.19
CA MET A 6 -52.07 -37.45 -17.61
C MET A 6 -51.50 -38.85 -17.36
N SER A 7 -50.45 -39.26 -18.08
CA SER A 7 -49.78 -40.56 -17.86
C SER A 7 -48.63 -40.50 -16.87
N LEU A 8 -48.24 -39.32 -16.39
CA LEU A 8 -47.23 -39.15 -15.33
C LEU A 8 -47.53 -39.96 -14.05
N PRO A 9 -48.75 -39.91 -13.46
CA PRO A 9 -49.02 -40.66 -12.23
C PRO A 9 -48.91 -42.17 -12.44
N ASP A 10 -49.45 -42.70 -13.54
CA ASP A 10 -49.36 -44.14 -13.84
C ASP A 10 -47.91 -44.57 -14.09
N ASN A 11 -47.13 -43.76 -14.81
CA ASN A 11 -45.71 -44.02 -15.05
C ASN A 11 -44.88 -43.92 -13.75
N LEU A 12 -45.21 -43.00 -12.84
CA LEU A 12 -44.58 -42.89 -11.52
C LEU A 12 -44.89 -44.10 -10.63
N VAL A 13 -46.15 -44.57 -10.62
CA VAL A 13 -46.56 -45.76 -9.87
C VAL A 13 -45.87 -47.02 -10.42
N MET A 14 -45.77 -47.15 -11.76
CA MET A 14 -45.07 -48.26 -12.39
C MET A 14 -43.56 -48.20 -12.12
N ALA A 15 -42.95 -47.00 -12.16
CA ALA A 15 -41.56 -46.79 -11.78
C ALA A 15 -41.30 -47.16 -10.31
N ALA A 16 -42.18 -46.75 -9.39
CA ALA A 16 -42.09 -47.06 -7.96
C ALA A 16 -42.21 -48.58 -7.69
N LYS A 17 -43.12 -49.28 -8.38
CA LYS A 17 -43.22 -50.75 -8.28
C LYS A 17 -41.97 -51.43 -8.85
N SER A 18 -41.42 -50.92 -9.94
CA SER A 18 -40.21 -51.45 -10.57
C SER A 18 -38.97 -51.26 -9.70
N SER A 19 -38.85 -50.11 -9.02
CA SER A 19 -37.74 -49.78 -8.13
C SER A 19 -37.79 -50.62 -6.84
N TRP A 20 -38.98 -50.98 -6.35
CA TRP A 20 -39.16 -51.88 -5.21
C TRP A 20 -38.64 -53.30 -5.49
N ARG A 21 -38.75 -53.78 -6.73
CA ARG A 21 -38.31 -55.13 -7.13
C ARG A 21 -36.79 -55.27 -7.23
N SER A 22 -36.06 -54.19 -7.54
CA SER A 22 -34.59 -54.18 -7.62
C SER A 22 -33.97 -53.30 -6.54
N ARG A 23 -34.32 -53.61 -5.30
CA ARG A 23 -34.04 -52.80 -4.10
C ARG A 23 -32.55 -52.51 -3.91
N GLU A 24 -31.67 -53.49 -4.17
CA GLU A 24 -30.22 -53.34 -4.04
C GLU A 24 -29.62 -52.34 -5.05
N ARG A 25 -30.06 -52.39 -6.31
CA ARG A 25 -29.53 -51.51 -7.37
C ARG A 25 -29.98 -50.06 -7.17
N VAL A 26 -31.24 -49.87 -6.75
CA VAL A 26 -31.81 -48.55 -6.48
C VAL A 26 -31.14 -47.90 -5.28
N LEU A 27 -30.92 -48.64 -4.19
CA LEU A 27 -30.19 -48.14 -3.02
C LEU A 27 -28.76 -47.71 -3.36
N ALA A 28 -28.05 -48.47 -4.19
CA ALA A 28 -26.70 -48.11 -4.63
C ALA A 28 -26.67 -46.80 -5.43
N VAL A 29 -27.64 -46.60 -6.34
CA VAL A 29 -27.76 -45.35 -7.11
C VAL A 29 -28.13 -44.17 -6.21
N PHE A 30 -29.08 -44.34 -5.28
CA PHE A 30 -29.44 -43.29 -4.32
C PHE A 30 -28.27 -42.93 -3.41
N ALA A 31 -27.54 -43.92 -2.90
CA ALA A 31 -26.34 -43.67 -2.09
C ALA A 31 -25.26 -42.95 -2.90
N GLY A 32 -25.04 -43.33 -4.17
CA GLY A 32 -24.09 -42.66 -5.05
C GLY A 32 -24.44 -41.19 -5.32
N VAL A 33 -25.71 -40.90 -5.65
CA VAL A 33 -26.18 -39.53 -5.87
C VAL A 33 -26.17 -38.71 -4.58
N PHE A 34 -26.56 -39.32 -3.46
CA PHE A 34 -26.53 -38.65 -2.16
C PHE A 34 -25.11 -38.29 -1.74
N LEU A 35 -24.16 -39.23 -1.87
CA LEU A 35 -22.76 -38.97 -1.58
C LEU A 35 -22.17 -37.93 -2.54
N ALA A 36 -22.48 -38.00 -3.84
CA ALA A 36 -22.03 -36.99 -4.79
C ALA A 36 -22.57 -35.59 -4.46
N SER A 37 -23.86 -35.47 -4.14
CA SER A 37 -24.46 -34.19 -3.73
C SER A 37 -23.87 -33.68 -2.42
N LEU A 38 -23.61 -34.57 -1.47
CA LEU A 38 -22.98 -34.21 -0.20
C LEU A 38 -21.56 -33.70 -0.44
N VAL A 39 -20.75 -34.40 -1.24
CA VAL A 39 -19.37 -33.97 -1.57
C VAL A 39 -19.36 -32.64 -2.31
N ILE A 40 -20.24 -32.43 -3.28
CA ILE A 40 -20.31 -31.16 -4.02
C ILE A 40 -20.68 -30.02 -3.05
N SER A 41 -21.70 -30.22 -2.21
CA SER A 41 -22.11 -29.20 -1.24
C SER A 41 -21.05 -28.92 -0.17
N THR A 42 -20.32 -29.93 0.32
CA THR A 42 -19.23 -29.71 1.29
C THR A 42 -18.05 -28.99 0.67
N VAL A 43 -17.66 -29.33 -0.56
CA VAL A 43 -16.57 -28.63 -1.27
C VAL A 43 -16.96 -27.18 -1.58
N LEU A 44 -18.19 -26.94 -2.01
CA LEU A 44 -18.69 -25.57 -2.24
C LEU A 44 -18.77 -24.77 -0.95
N ALA A 45 -19.31 -25.36 0.13
CA ALA A 45 -19.38 -24.70 1.43
C ALA A 45 -17.98 -24.40 1.99
N TYR A 46 -17.03 -25.32 1.83
CA TYR A 46 -15.64 -25.11 2.23
C TYR A 46 -14.97 -24.02 1.37
N GLY A 47 -15.18 -24.05 0.05
CA GLY A 47 -14.63 -23.05 -0.87
C GLY A 47 -15.16 -21.64 -0.58
N VAL A 48 -16.46 -21.49 -0.33
CA VAL A 48 -17.08 -20.22 0.04
C VAL A 48 -16.63 -19.77 1.43
N GLY A 49 -16.50 -20.69 2.39
CA GLY A 49 -16.00 -20.37 3.74
C GLY A 49 -14.56 -19.87 3.71
N LEU A 50 -13.69 -20.51 2.92
CA LEU A 50 -12.32 -20.05 2.71
C LEU A 50 -12.25 -18.71 1.99
N SER A 51 -13.08 -18.49 0.95
CA SER A 51 -13.06 -17.21 0.22
C SER A 51 -13.59 -16.06 1.09
N GLN A 52 -14.62 -16.30 1.90
CA GLN A 52 -15.11 -15.32 2.86
C GLN A 52 -14.06 -15.00 3.93
N ALA A 53 -13.41 -16.03 4.50
CA ALA A 53 -12.34 -15.84 5.46
C ALA A 53 -11.17 -15.06 4.84
N PHE A 54 -10.77 -15.40 3.61
CA PHE A 54 -9.71 -14.70 2.89
C PHE A 54 -10.03 -13.21 2.68
N LEU A 55 -11.26 -12.87 2.26
CA LEU A 55 -11.67 -11.47 2.11
C LEU A 55 -11.67 -10.73 3.44
N GLN A 56 -12.13 -11.36 4.53
CA GLN A 56 -12.08 -10.77 5.86
C GLN A 56 -10.65 -10.53 6.35
N TYR A 57 -9.74 -11.49 6.15
CA TYR A 57 -8.33 -11.31 6.47
C TYR A 57 -7.68 -10.23 5.62
N SER A 58 -8.04 -10.13 4.33
CA SER A 58 -7.54 -9.07 3.45
C SER A 58 -7.98 -7.68 3.92
N LEU A 59 -9.24 -7.52 4.34
CA LEU A 59 -9.75 -6.25 4.87
C LEU A 59 -9.14 -5.90 6.23
N GLN A 60 -8.87 -6.89 7.08
CA GLN A 60 -8.16 -6.69 8.35
C GLN A 60 -6.71 -6.27 8.17
N GLU A 61 -6.10 -6.58 7.02
CA GLU A 61 -4.75 -6.14 6.66
C GLU A 61 -4.73 -4.71 6.12
N GLU A 62 -5.86 -4.26 5.59
CA GLU A 62 -5.99 -2.96 4.96
C GLU A 62 -6.18 -1.89 6.04
N ILE A 63 -5.32 -0.87 6.00
CA ILE A 63 -5.28 0.20 7.01
C ILE A 63 -6.09 1.43 6.57
N PHE A 64 -6.31 1.59 5.26
CA PHE A 64 -6.99 2.73 4.66
C PHE A 64 -8.18 2.23 3.85
N ASP A 65 -9.36 2.81 4.04
CA ASP A 65 -10.57 2.35 3.37
C ASP A 65 -10.80 3.09 2.05
N ALA A 66 -10.35 4.34 1.97
CA ALA A 66 -10.41 5.16 0.79
C ALA A 66 -9.07 5.83 0.51
N LYS A 67 -8.86 6.08 -0.78
CA LYS A 67 -7.73 6.86 -1.28
C LYS A 67 -8.26 7.83 -2.32
N VAL A 68 -7.93 9.11 -2.13
CA VAL A 68 -8.29 10.20 -3.04
C VAL A 68 -7.03 10.68 -3.76
N ASP A 69 -7.06 10.59 -5.09
CA ASP A 69 -5.97 10.95 -6.00
C ASP A 69 -6.45 11.96 -7.03
N PHE A 70 -5.54 12.78 -7.58
CA PHE A 70 -5.90 13.67 -8.70
C PHE A 70 -6.14 12.87 -9.97
N SER A 71 -7.23 13.19 -10.67
CA SER A 71 -7.53 12.61 -11.97
C SER A 71 -6.65 13.18 -13.09
N GLU A 72 -6.21 14.44 -13.00
CA GLU A 72 -5.36 15.08 -14.04
C GLU A 72 -4.44 16.16 -13.45
N GLY A 73 -3.25 16.34 -14.04
CA GLY A 73 -2.42 17.51 -13.76
C GLY A 73 -3.09 18.77 -14.32
N PRO A 74 -2.87 19.95 -13.72
CA PRO A 74 -3.28 21.18 -14.39
C PRO A 74 -2.66 21.21 -15.79
N GLY A 75 -3.46 21.49 -16.83
CA GLY A 75 -2.94 21.75 -18.17
C GLY A 75 -1.93 22.92 -18.16
N GLU A 76 -1.29 23.19 -19.30
CA GLU A 76 -0.25 24.24 -19.42
C GLU A 76 -0.67 25.62 -18.87
N ASP A 77 -1.98 25.89 -18.79
CA ASP A 77 -2.57 27.15 -18.33
C ASP A 77 -3.22 27.11 -16.93
N ALA A 78 -3.12 26.01 -16.18
CA ALA A 78 -3.77 25.88 -14.88
C ALA A 78 -2.78 26.06 -13.71
N GLU A 79 -2.93 27.14 -12.95
CA GLU A 79 -2.23 27.39 -11.68
C GLU A 79 -2.78 26.53 -10.52
N GLY A 80 -3.41 25.39 -10.81
CA GLY A 80 -4.34 24.71 -9.90
C GLY A 80 -3.70 23.80 -8.86
N ARG A 81 -2.39 23.52 -8.91
CA ARG A 81 -1.74 22.57 -7.98
C ARG A 81 -1.07 23.31 -6.84
N THR A 82 -1.72 23.32 -5.69
CA THR A 82 -1.16 23.92 -4.47
C THR A 82 0.01 23.10 -3.93
N ASN A 83 1.07 23.81 -3.54
CA ASN A 83 2.21 23.27 -2.81
C ASN A 83 2.02 23.22 -1.31
N ASP A 84 0.91 23.79 -0.84
CA ASP A 84 0.66 23.98 0.56
C ASP A 84 0.04 22.71 1.15
N SER A 85 0.82 21.98 1.96
CA SER A 85 0.31 20.80 2.67
C SER A 85 -0.78 21.17 3.67
N ALA A 86 -0.78 22.38 4.21
CA ALA A 86 -1.85 22.82 5.12
C ALA A 86 -3.19 22.98 4.39
N LEU A 87 -3.16 23.38 3.11
CA LEU A 87 -4.37 23.41 2.30
C LEU A 87 -4.88 21.99 1.98
N TRP A 88 -3.97 21.03 1.79
CA TRP A 88 -4.34 19.62 1.63
C TRP A 88 -4.94 19.02 2.89
N GLU A 89 -4.41 19.35 4.07
CA GLU A 89 -4.97 18.95 5.36
C GLU A 89 -6.36 19.54 5.58
N SER A 90 -6.63 20.77 5.11
CA SER A 90 -7.97 21.36 5.25
C SER A 90 -9.07 20.62 4.49
N LEU A 91 -8.73 19.83 3.46
CA LEU A 91 -9.71 18.96 2.80
C LEU A 91 -10.11 17.77 3.67
N CYS A 92 -9.23 17.31 4.57
CA CYS A 92 -9.58 16.27 5.51
C CYS A 92 -10.69 16.72 6.46
N ASP A 93 -10.72 18.00 6.85
CA ASP A 93 -11.81 18.55 7.68
C ASP A 93 -13.18 18.39 6.99
N GLU A 94 -13.24 18.59 5.67
CA GLU A 94 -14.47 18.40 4.88
C GLU A 94 -14.86 16.92 4.76
N PHE A 95 -13.88 16.01 4.64
CA PHE A 95 -14.16 14.57 4.54
C PHE A 95 -14.67 13.99 5.86
N VAL A 96 -14.04 14.35 6.99
CA VAL A 96 -14.44 13.85 8.32
C VAL A 96 -15.81 14.41 8.76
N GLU A 97 -16.27 15.52 8.18
CA GLU A 97 -17.64 16.01 8.40
C GLU A 97 -18.69 15.09 7.77
N MET A 98 -18.32 14.25 6.79
CA MET A 98 -19.23 13.27 6.20
C MET A 98 -19.29 12.01 7.07
N ASP A 99 -20.50 11.54 7.39
CA ASP A 99 -20.74 10.31 8.19
C ASP A 99 -20.09 9.03 7.62
N ALA A 100 -19.54 9.08 6.41
CA ALA A 100 -18.87 7.97 5.73
C ALA A 100 -17.38 7.82 6.10
N PHE A 101 -16.73 8.88 6.60
CA PHE A 101 -15.31 8.88 6.94
C PHE A 101 -15.15 9.21 8.42
N SER A 102 -14.44 8.35 9.14
CA SER A 102 -14.18 8.54 10.57
C SER A 102 -12.91 9.32 10.84
N ASP A 103 -11.94 9.24 9.93
CA ASP A 103 -10.61 9.83 10.08
C ASP A 103 -10.00 10.12 8.69
N CYS A 104 -9.02 11.01 8.62
CA CYS A 104 -8.38 11.40 7.37
C CYS A 104 -6.96 11.91 7.61
N GLY A 105 -6.04 11.48 6.75
CA GLY A 105 -4.65 11.90 6.83
C GLY A 105 -3.92 11.91 5.50
N LEU A 106 -2.87 12.73 5.44
CA LEU A 106 -1.99 12.80 4.27
C LEU A 106 -0.89 11.74 4.35
N VAL A 107 -0.67 11.04 3.24
CA VAL A 107 0.48 10.15 3.08
C VAL A 107 1.32 10.60 1.90
N PHE A 108 2.57 10.91 2.17
CA PHE A 108 3.61 11.08 1.17
C PHE A 108 4.35 9.74 1.04
N GLY A 109 4.60 9.25 -0.16
CA GLY A 109 5.25 7.94 -0.29
C GLY A 109 5.18 7.33 -1.67
N ARG A 110 4.27 7.85 -2.49
CA ARG A 110 4.22 7.57 -3.92
C ARG A 110 4.10 8.88 -4.68
N GLN A 111 4.80 8.95 -5.79
CA GLN A 111 4.61 10.06 -6.73
C GLN A 111 3.25 9.92 -7.39
N GLY A 112 2.59 11.03 -7.75
CA GLY A 112 1.18 11.05 -8.14
C GLY A 112 0.81 9.97 -9.13
N VAL A 113 -0.18 9.17 -8.78
CA VAL A 113 -0.66 8.09 -9.63
C VAL A 113 -1.97 8.51 -10.26
N ARG A 114 -2.00 8.44 -11.58
CA ARG A 114 -3.24 8.48 -12.35
C ARG A 114 -3.71 7.04 -12.45
N VAL A 115 -4.91 6.79 -11.96
CA VAL A 115 -5.54 5.47 -12.10
C VAL A 115 -6.98 5.73 -12.49
N ASP A 116 -7.27 5.73 -13.80
CA ASP A 116 -8.66 5.57 -14.26
C ASP A 116 -9.04 4.06 -14.32
N GLY A 117 -8.10 3.17 -13.96
CA GLY A 117 -8.32 1.74 -13.77
C GLY A 117 -7.04 0.93 -13.50
N PHE A 118 -7.18 -0.32 -13.04
CA PHE A 118 -6.06 -1.23 -12.72
C PHE A 118 -5.13 -1.55 -13.90
N PHE A 119 -5.53 -1.24 -15.14
CA PHE A 119 -4.80 -1.55 -16.37
C PHE A 119 -4.26 -0.30 -17.10
N ASP A 120 -4.28 0.87 -16.46
CA ASP A 120 -3.80 2.12 -17.05
C ASP A 120 -2.26 2.15 -17.12
N GLU A 121 -1.71 2.65 -18.24
CA GLU A 121 -0.27 2.73 -18.49
C GLU A 121 0.41 3.77 -17.58
N ASP A 122 -0.35 4.79 -17.15
CA ASP A 122 0.10 5.83 -16.23
C ASP A 122 0.28 5.32 -14.79
N PHE A 123 -0.12 4.08 -14.50
CA PHE A 123 0.11 3.44 -13.20
C PHE A 123 1.60 3.10 -12.95
N ILE A 124 2.40 2.94 -14.00
CA ILE A 124 3.80 2.46 -13.94
C ILE A 124 4.80 3.62 -13.80
N VAL A 125 4.44 4.80 -14.30
CA VAL A 125 5.26 6.01 -14.26
C VAL A 125 5.64 6.44 -12.84
N PRO A 126 4.72 6.49 -11.86
CA PRO A 126 5.04 6.94 -10.52
C PRO A 126 5.75 5.84 -9.73
N GLN A 127 7.00 6.12 -9.35
CA GLN A 127 7.75 5.25 -8.46
C GLN A 127 7.51 5.63 -7.00
N PRO A 128 7.52 4.64 -6.09
CA PRO A 128 7.54 4.93 -4.67
C PRO A 128 8.87 5.54 -4.23
N LEU A 129 8.84 6.14 -3.05
CA LEU A 129 10.07 6.53 -2.36
C LEU A 129 10.76 5.27 -1.85
N ASN A 130 11.97 4.97 -2.34
CA ASN A 130 12.73 3.79 -1.92
C ASN A 130 13.88 4.16 -1.01
N VAL A 131 14.08 3.36 0.04
CA VAL A 131 15.22 3.50 0.94
C VAL A 131 16.47 2.93 0.27
N ILE A 132 17.57 3.69 0.32
CA ILE A 132 18.87 3.27 -0.22
C ILE A 132 19.77 2.75 0.89
N ALA A 133 19.84 3.52 1.97
CA ALA A 133 20.76 3.27 3.07
C ALA A 133 20.29 4.01 4.33
N ALA A 134 20.62 3.45 5.47
CA ALA A 134 20.51 4.12 6.76
C ALA A 134 21.87 4.08 7.45
N SER A 135 22.14 5.06 8.31
CA SER A 135 23.30 5.07 9.18
C SER A 135 22.93 5.65 10.54
N GLY A 136 23.55 5.15 11.60
CA GLY A 136 23.26 5.57 12.96
C GLY A 136 24.33 5.08 13.94
N PRO A 137 24.39 5.67 15.14
CA PRO A 137 25.29 5.21 16.21
C PRO A 137 24.85 3.85 16.77
N THR A 138 23.57 3.51 16.61
CA THR A 138 22.94 2.28 17.09
C THR A 138 22.54 1.40 15.92
N GLY A 139 22.82 0.11 16.01
CA GLY A 139 22.52 -0.88 14.97
C GLY A 139 23.61 -1.04 13.91
N ASN A 140 23.62 -2.20 13.25
CA ASN A 140 24.47 -2.51 12.11
C ASN A 140 23.69 -2.32 10.80
N TRP A 141 23.56 -1.07 10.37
CA TRP A 141 22.82 -0.72 9.15
C TRP A 141 23.49 -1.18 7.85
N GLU A 142 24.79 -1.50 7.88
CA GLU A 142 25.50 -2.05 6.72
C GLU A 142 25.05 -3.48 6.38
N ASN A 143 24.47 -4.19 7.36
CA ASN A 143 23.99 -5.56 7.19
C ASN A 143 22.50 -5.62 6.77
N VAL A 144 21.84 -4.48 6.62
CA VAL A 144 20.43 -4.40 6.22
C VAL A 144 20.34 -4.46 4.71
N SER A 145 19.57 -5.42 4.18
CA SER A 145 19.16 -5.41 2.78
C SER A 145 17.88 -4.58 2.64
N TRP A 146 17.90 -3.65 1.69
CA TRP A 146 16.74 -2.86 1.29
C TRP A 146 16.03 -3.47 0.09
N ASP A 147 16.49 -4.62 -0.40
CA ASP A 147 15.80 -5.37 -1.44
C ASP A 147 14.54 -6.03 -0.85
N TYR A 148 13.43 -5.94 -1.57
CA TYR A 148 12.16 -6.59 -1.23
C TYR A 148 11.52 -7.26 -2.46
N PRO A 149 12.14 -8.34 -2.98
CA PRO A 149 11.70 -9.01 -4.20
C PRO A 149 10.29 -9.63 -4.09
N GLU A 150 9.79 -9.87 -2.87
CA GLU A 150 8.43 -10.34 -2.63
C GLU A 150 7.36 -9.36 -3.12
N ALA A 151 7.68 -8.06 -3.21
CA ALA A 151 6.79 -7.08 -3.81
C ALA A 151 6.54 -7.34 -5.30
N LEU A 152 7.54 -7.87 -6.02
CA LEU A 152 7.43 -8.16 -7.46
C LEU A 152 6.55 -9.38 -7.76
N SER A 153 6.39 -10.29 -6.80
CA SER A 153 5.54 -11.48 -6.95
C SER A 153 4.10 -11.25 -6.50
N SER A 154 3.90 -10.30 -5.58
CA SER A 154 2.63 -10.06 -4.89
C SER A 154 1.85 -8.85 -5.41
N GLY A 155 2.49 -7.98 -6.18
CA GLY A 155 1.88 -6.80 -6.78
C GLY A 155 2.37 -6.56 -8.21
N PRO A 156 1.91 -5.47 -8.85
CA PRO A 156 2.48 -5.00 -10.11
C PRO A 156 4.00 -4.86 -9.96
N PRO A 157 4.80 -5.34 -10.93
CA PRO A 157 6.26 -5.45 -10.79
C PRO A 157 6.96 -4.09 -10.94
N ILE A 158 6.45 -3.05 -10.26
CA ILE A 158 6.87 -1.66 -10.37
C ILE A 158 8.10 -1.41 -9.52
N ASN A 159 8.16 -2.01 -8.34
CA ASN A 159 9.24 -1.79 -7.38
C ASN A 159 9.66 -3.08 -6.68
N GLY A 160 10.96 -3.32 -6.64
CA GLY A 160 11.59 -4.43 -5.93
C GLY A 160 12.30 -4.01 -4.65
N ASP A 161 12.23 -2.75 -4.25
CA ASP A 161 12.95 -2.21 -3.10
C ASP A 161 12.00 -1.88 -1.94
N ARG A 162 12.57 -1.69 -0.75
CA ARG A 162 11.85 -1.24 0.44
C ARG A 162 11.38 0.20 0.28
N THR A 163 10.07 0.38 0.40
CA THR A 163 9.43 1.68 0.30
C THR A 163 9.43 2.42 1.64
N LEU A 164 9.33 3.74 1.59
CA LEU A 164 9.07 4.58 2.75
C LEU A 164 7.86 5.48 2.53
N ARG A 165 7.26 5.90 3.64
CA ARG A 165 6.14 6.82 3.68
C ARG A 165 6.34 7.85 4.77
N PHE A 166 6.02 9.09 4.45
CA PHE A 166 5.82 10.13 5.43
C PHE A 166 4.33 10.28 5.71
N TYR A 167 3.97 10.29 6.98
CA TYR A 167 2.60 10.43 7.46
C TYR A 167 2.42 11.80 8.07
N GLY A 168 1.41 12.51 7.57
CA GLY A 168 0.91 13.76 8.14
C GLY A 168 0.16 13.54 9.44
N ASP A 169 -0.34 14.64 10.00
CA ASP A 169 -0.79 14.67 11.38
C ASP A 169 -1.95 13.69 11.67
N GLY A 170 -2.98 13.65 10.81
CA GLY A 170 -4.19 12.84 11.02
C GLY A 170 -4.04 11.31 10.93
N ILE A 171 -2.82 10.79 10.77
CA ILE A 171 -2.59 9.32 10.75
C ILE A 171 -2.12 8.80 12.11
N TRP A 172 -1.56 9.68 12.94
CA TRP A 172 -0.90 9.28 14.17
C TRP A 172 -1.87 9.05 15.32
N ASP A 173 -3.03 9.71 15.29
CA ASP A 173 -4.11 9.58 16.26
C ASP A 173 -5.39 9.01 15.62
N GLY A 174 -6.51 9.05 16.37
CA GLY A 174 -7.80 8.62 15.86
C GLY A 174 -7.91 7.13 15.54
N GLU A 175 -8.82 6.81 14.63
CA GLU A 175 -9.06 5.44 14.17
C GLU A 175 -7.91 4.94 13.29
N LEU A 176 -7.28 5.83 12.51
CA LEU A 176 -6.12 5.47 11.70
C LEU A 176 -4.93 5.08 12.57
N GLY A 177 -4.65 5.82 13.65
CA GLY A 177 -3.61 5.47 14.61
C GLY A 177 -3.88 4.12 15.29
N GLU A 178 -5.13 3.85 15.69
CA GLU A 178 -5.53 2.57 16.26
C GLU A 178 -5.33 1.42 15.27
N ARG A 179 -5.73 1.57 14.00
CA ARG A 179 -5.54 0.56 12.93
C ARG A 179 -4.08 0.33 12.56
N HIS A 180 -3.21 1.33 12.72
CA HIS A 180 -1.77 1.13 12.57
C HIS A 180 -1.16 0.35 13.75
N SER A 181 -1.77 0.44 14.92
CA SER A 181 -1.30 -0.24 16.13
C SER A 181 -1.85 -1.67 16.29
N VAL A 182 -3.06 -1.96 15.78
CA VAL A 182 -3.78 -3.22 15.95
C VAL A 182 -4.09 -3.87 14.61
N ARG A 183 -3.99 -5.20 14.54
CA ARG A 183 -4.44 -6.04 13.43
C ARG A 183 -5.56 -6.96 13.91
N GLY A 184 -6.81 -6.59 13.63
CA GLY A 184 -7.97 -7.33 14.13
C GLY A 184 -8.07 -7.24 15.66
N GLN A 185 -7.79 -8.33 16.37
CA GLN A 185 -7.73 -8.35 17.85
C GLN A 185 -6.31 -8.39 18.41
N ASP A 186 -5.29 -8.52 17.56
CA ASP A 186 -3.90 -8.68 17.96
C ASP A 186 -3.10 -7.39 17.73
N SER A 187 -2.10 -7.12 18.56
CA SER A 187 -1.20 -5.97 18.35
C SER A 187 -0.36 -6.18 17.10
N ARG A 188 -0.38 -5.22 16.18
CA ARG A 188 0.55 -5.18 15.03
C ARG A 188 1.94 -4.74 15.47
N ILE A 189 2.03 -3.95 16.54
CA ILE A 189 3.30 -3.52 17.11
C ILE A 189 3.87 -4.64 17.98
N ILE A 190 5.08 -5.09 17.64
CA ILE A 190 5.82 -6.12 18.40
C ILE A 190 6.63 -5.48 19.52
N TYR A 191 7.30 -4.36 19.22
CA TYR A 191 8.13 -3.63 20.17
C TYR A 191 7.78 -2.15 20.16
N GLY A 192 7.71 -1.56 21.36
CA GLY A 192 7.39 -0.15 21.53
C GLY A 192 5.89 0.08 21.48
N SER A 193 5.51 1.31 21.14
CA SER A 193 4.12 1.71 21.00
C SER A 193 4.01 2.69 19.85
N TRP A 194 2.91 2.59 19.10
CA TRP A 194 2.56 3.63 18.14
C TRP A 194 2.49 4.99 18.86
N PRO A 195 3.03 6.09 18.27
CA PRO A 195 2.92 7.42 18.87
C PRO A 195 1.47 7.78 19.19
N SER A 196 1.23 8.41 20.34
CA SER A 196 -0.13 8.74 20.79
C SER A 196 -0.77 9.92 20.06
N SER A 197 0.04 10.77 19.42
CA SER A 197 -0.42 11.93 18.67
C SER A 197 0.61 12.34 17.63
N ALA A 198 0.17 13.13 16.65
CA ALA A 198 1.05 13.79 15.69
C ALA A 198 2.13 14.64 16.37
N ALA A 199 1.78 15.34 17.45
CA ALA A 199 2.71 16.16 18.22
C ALA A 199 3.81 15.32 18.87
N ASP A 200 3.48 14.14 19.40
CA ASP A 200 4.46 13.21 19.98
C ASP A 200 5.38 12.61 18.91
N ALA A 201 4.80 12.26 17.74
CA ALA A 201 5.52 11.77 16.59
C ALA A 201 6.53 12.82 16.07
N ALA A 202 6.08 14.07 15.94
CA ALA A 202 6.88 15.20 15.50
C ALA A 202 8.00 15.56 16.50
N ALA A 203 7.68 15.63 17.80
CA ALA A 203 8.63 15.98 18.85
C ALA A 203 9.78 14.96 18.93
N ASN A 204 9.47 13.68 18.78
CA ASN A 204 10.46 12.60 18.82
C ASN A 204 11.04 12.24 17.45
N ARG A 205 10.61 12.90 16.36
CA ARG A 205 10.99 12.56 14.98
C ARG A 205 10.86 11.06 14.72
N SER A 206 9.68 10.53 15.04
CA SER A 206 9.45 9.10 15.12
C SER A 206 9.56 8.40 13.76
N ILE A 207 10.23 7.25 13.77
CA ILE A 207 10.19 6.26 12.71
C ILE A 207 9.65 4.94 13.25
N VAL A 208 8.78 4.30 12.49
CA VAL A 208 8.23 2.98 12.78
C VAL A 208 8.74 1.99 11.74
N LEU A 209 9.44 0.96 12.21
CA LEU A 209 10.21 0.05 11.35
C LEU A 209 9.52 -1.31 11.18
N PRO A 210 9.63 -1.92 9.99
CA PRO A 210 9.27 -3.32 9.80
C PRO A 210 10.16 -4.26 10.62
N SER A 211 9.60 -5.35 11.12
CA SER A 211 10.31 -6.31 11.99
C SER A 211 11.56 -6.92 11.35
N GLN A 212 11.56 -7.20 10.04
CA GLN A 212 12.74 -7.71 9.34
C GLN A 212 13.90 -6.70 9.31
N ILE A 213 13.59 -5.42 9.10
CA ILE A 213 14.58 -4.34 9.06
C ILE A 213 15.15 -4.09 10.46
N ALA A 214 14.28 -4.01 11.46
CA ALA A 214 14.70 -3.84 12.85
C ALA A 214 15.58 -5.02 13.33
N SER A 215 15.20 -6.25 12.98
CA SER A 215 15.96 -7.45 13.35
C SER A 215 17.29 -7.58 12.62
N SER A 216 17.38 -7.16 11.35
CA SER A 216 18.63 -7.23 10.59
C SER A 216 19.62 -6.13 11.00
N ALA A 217 19.12 -4.93 11.31
CA ALA A 217 19.91 -3.86 11.88
C ALA A 217 20.29 -4.13 13.35
N GLY A 218 19.55 -4.99 14.05
CA GLY A 218 19.77 -5.27 15.48
C GLY A 218 19.46 -4.06 16.37
N VAL A 219 18.40 -3.31 16.04
CA VAL A 219 17.99 -2.08 16.73
C VAL A 219 16.77 -2.31 17.60
N ALA A 220 16.67 -1.52 18.67
CA ALA A 220 15.57 -1.52 19.62
C ALA A 220 14.79 -0.19 19.58
N VAL A 221 13.68 -0.15 20.31
CA VAL A 221 12.89 1.07 20.50
C VAL A 221 13.72 2.09 21.28
N ASN A 222 13.62 3.37 20.91
CA ASN A 222 14.41 4.51 21.36
C ASN A 222 15.85 4.59 20.81
N ASP A 223 16.27 3.65 19.96
CA ASP A 223 17.50 3.80 19.20
C ASP A 223 17.36 4.92 18.15
N THR A 224 18.50 5.42 17.67
CA THR A 224 18.55 6.60 16.79
C THR A 224 19.18 6.29 15.44
N ILE A 225 18.64 6.90 14.39
CA ILE A 225 19.18 6.86 13.04
C ILE A 225 19.69 8.27 12.73
N SER A 226 20.99 8.39 12.48
CA SER A 226 21.63 9.66 12.15
C SER A 226 21.17 10.16 10.79
N GLU A 227 21.24 9.29 9.77
CA GLU A 227 20.92 9.62 8.39
C GLU A 227 20.16 8.46 7.73
N LEU A 228 19.05 8.77 7.07
CA LEU A 228 18.27 7.85 6.24
C LEU A 228 18.23 8.41 4.82
N ASN A 229 18.83 7.70 3.88
CA ASN A 229 18.91 8.06 2.47
C ASN A 229 17.80 7.36 1.69
N PHE A 230 17.09 8.14 0.89
CA PHE A 230 16.01 7.64 0.04
C PHE A 230 16.03 8.28 -1.34
N THR A 231 15.38 7.63 -2.29
CA THR A 231 15.27 8.09 -3.68
C THR A 231 13.95 8.83 -3.91
N TYR A 232 14.04 9.89 -4.71
CA TYR A 232 12.91 10.68 -5.20
C TYR A 232 13.09 10.94 -6.68
N ILE A 233 12.06 10.75 -7.50
CA ILE A 233 12.13 10.98 -8.94
C ILE A 233 11.63 12.37 -9.29
N THR A 234 12.41 13.12 -10.06
CA THR A 234 12.07 14.51 -10.43
C THR A 234 11.53 14.64 -11.85
N GLY A 235 11.73 13.62 -12.68
CA GLY A 235 11.28 13.60 -14.06
C GLY A 235 11.34 12.21 -14.67
N TYR A 236 10.59 12.00 -15.75
CA TYR A 236 10.55 10.74 -16.49
C TYR A 236 10.51 10.99 -18.00
N LEU A 237 11.11 10.08 -18.76
CA LEU A 237 11.07 10.02 -20.22
C LEU A 237 10.54 8.65 -20.64
N THR A 238 9.77 8.61 -21.72
CA THR A 238 9.13 7.40 -22.24
C THR A 238 9.39 7.24 -23.74
N GLY A 239 9.34 6.00 -24.23
CA GLY A 239 9.30 5.68 -25.66
C GLY A 239 10.37 6.36 -26.52
N VAL A 240 9.97 7.38 -27.28
CA VAL A 240 10.78 8.06 -28.31
C VAL A 240 11.98 8.81 -27.72
N ASN A 241 11.85 9.31 -26.49
CA ASN A 241 12.84 10.16 -25.84
C ASN A 241 13.73 9.39 -24.83
N LEU A 242 13.68 8.05 -24.84
CA LEU A 242 14.50 7.24 -23.91
C LEU A 242 16.01 7.38 -24.15
N ASN A 243 16.41 7.73 -25.37
CA ASN A 243 17.79 8.00 -25.72
C ASN A 243 18.22 9.44 -25.43
N ASP A 244 17.28 10.30 -25.02
CA ASP A 244 17.59 11.67 -24.66
C ASP A 244 18.10 11.69 -23.21
N ASP A 245 19.02 12.61 -22.94
CA ASP A 245 19.49 12.90 -21.59
C ASP A 245 18.64 14.00 -20.98
N PHE A 246 18.42 13.92 -19.67
CA PHE A 246 17.75 15.01 -18.97
C PHE A 246 18.68 16.24 -18.95
N GLU A 247 18.24 17.36 -19.52
CA GLU A 247 19.04 18.59 -19.55
C GLU A 247 19.38 19.11 -18.14
N ASP A 248 18.50 18.90 -17.16
CA ASP A 248 18.60 19.40 -15.77
C ASP A 248 18.42 18.32 -14.70
N CYS A 249 18.91 17.09 -14.91
CA CYS A 249 18.84 16.08 -13.85
C CYS A 249 19.83 16.36 -12.71
N GLN A 250 19.31 16.66 -11.52
CA GLN A 250 20.10 16.89 -10.30
C GLN A 250 20.64 15.59 -9.67
N GLY A 251 20.28 14.43 -10.21
CA GLY A 251 20.55 13.12 -9.64
C GLY A 251 21.10 12.13 -10.66
N GLU A 252 20.79 10.85 -10.46
CA GLU A 252 21.18 9.76 -11.34
C GLU A 252 20.06 9.42 -12.33
N GLU A 253 20.43 9.13 -13.57
CA GLU A 253 19.49 8.61 -14.56
C GLU A 253 19.31 7.10 -14.34
N TYR A 254 18.08 6.69 -14.05
CA TYR A 254 17.72 5.30 -13.81
C TYR A 254 16.77 4.82 -14.91
N THR A 255 17.17 3.80 -15.66
CA THR A 255 16.30 3.18 -16.67
C THR A 255 15.65 1.94 -16.08
N TRP A 256 14.32 1.93 -16.07
CA TRP A 256 13.53 0.78 -15.68
C TRP A 256 12.79 0.23 -16.90
N SER A 257 12.78 -1.09 -17.05
CA SER A 257 12.09 -1.75 -18.16
C SER A 257 11.28 -2.94 -17.65
N ALA A 258 10.01 -2.99 -18.03
CA ALA A 258 9.15 -4.16 -17.83
C ALA A 258 8.59 -4.63 -19.17
N GLY A 259 9.08 -5.79 -19.62
CA GLY A 259 8.72 -6.36 -20.91
C GLY A 259 9.19 -5.47 -22.07
N GLU A 260 8.28 -5.07 -22.94
CA GLU A 260 8.56 -4.21 -24.11
C GLU A 260 8.61 -2.70 -23.77
N ARG A 261 8.30 -2.34 -22.52
CA ARG A 261 8.25 -0.93 -22.09
C ARG A 261 9.52 -0.57 -21.33
N ALA A 262 10.05 0.61 -21.63
CA ALA A 262 11.17 1.21 -20.92
C ALA A 262 10.84 2.66 -20.55
N TYR A 263 11.29 3.05 -19.36
CA TYR A 263 11.16 4.38 -18.77
C TYR A 263 12.53 4.81 -18.28
N LYS A 264 12.91 6.07 -18.54
CA LYS A 264 14.13 6.67 -18.01
C LYS A 264 13.73 7.73 -16.99
N PHE A 265 14.21 7.61 -15.77
CA PHE A 265 13.85 8.47 -14.65
C PHE A 265 15.04 9.27 -14.17
N CYS A 266 14.82 10.52 -13.77
CA CYS A 266 15.83 11.29 -13.04
C CYS A 266 15.63 11.10 -11.53
N ARG A 267 16.51 10.35 -10.89
CA ARG A 267 16.43 9.91 -9.49
C ARG A 267 17.39 10.70 -8.61
N VAL A 268 16.85 11.47 -7.68
CA VAL A 268 17.60 12.28 -6.72
C VAL A 268 17.62 11.57 -5.37
N THR A 269 18.80 11.50 -4.74
CA THR A 269 18.95 10.99 -3.38
C THR A 269 18.70 12.11 -2.37
N MET A 270 17.82 11.86 -1.42
CA MET A 270 17.47 12.74 -0.32
C MET A 270 17.82 12.09 1.02
N THR A 271 18.14 12.92 2.02
CA THR A 271 18.56 12.45 3.34
C THR A 271 17.70 13.07 4.43
N VAL A 272 17.07 12.22 5.24
CA VAL A 272 16.45 12.62 6.50
C VAL A 272 17.42 12.39 7.65
N ARG A 273 17.45 13.29 8.62
CA ARG A 273 18.38 13.23 9.75
C ARG A 273 17.69 13.13 11.10
N ASN A 274 18.39 12.55 12.07
CA ASN A 274 18.00 12.48 13.47
C ASN A 274 16.60 11.88 13.65
N LEU A 275 16.45 10.60 13.34
CA LEU A 275 15.20 9.86 13.55
C LEU A 275 15.32 9.00 14.81
N THR A 276 14.21 8.80 15.51
CA THR A 276 14.13 7.94 16.69
C THR A 276 13.13 6.83 16.47
N ILE A 277 13.53 5.59 16.73
CA ILE A 277 12.67 4.42 16.53
C ILE A 277 11.61 4.39 17.62
N ALA A 278 10.36 4.66 17.25
CA ALA A 278 9.23 4.68 18.17
C ALA A 278 8.62 3.29 18.36
N ALA A 279 8.53 2.53 17.27
CA ALA A 279 7.93 1.21 17.28
C ALA A 279 8.51 0.30 16.19
N VAL A 280 8.38 -1.00 16.42
CA VAL A 280 8.64 -2.05 15.43
C VAL A 280 7.36 -2.82 15.21
N TYR A 281 6.90 -2.85 13.96
CA TYR A 281 5.64 -3.51 13.60
C TYR A 281 5.90 -4.84 12.89
N GLN A 282 4.97 -5.78 13.08
CA GLN A 282 4.97 -7.05 12.38
C GLN A 282 4.57 -6.83 10.92
N GLU A 283 5.44 -7.24 10.02
CA GLU A 283 5.13 -7.16 8.60
C GLU A 283 3.91 -8.00 8.23
N GLY A 284 3.09 -7.37 7.40
CA GLY A 284 1.89 -7.95 6.85
C GLY A 284 2.16 -8.89 5.67
N GLY A 285 1.11 -9.62 5.28
CA GLY A 285 1.08 -10.35 4.02
C GLY A 285 0.92 -9.42 2.81
N ALA A 286 0.75 -10.02 1.63
CA ALA A 286 0.36 -9.28 0.43
C ALA A 286 -1.05 -8.70 0.59
N GLY A 287 -1.13 -7.44 1.03
CA GLY A 287 -2.37 -6.65 1.09
C GLY A 287 -2.71 -5.98 -0.23
N ASN A 288 -3.33 -4.80 -0.18
CA ASN A 288 -3.65 -4.01 -1.37
C ASN A 288 -2.37 -3.62 -2.14
N PRO A 289 -2.21 -4.05 -3.40
CA PRO A 289 -1.00 -3.81 -4.19
C PRO A 289 -0.78 -2.33 -4.52
N THR A 290 -1.82 -1.50 -4.44
CA THR A 290 -1.72 -0.06 -4.71
C THR A 290 -1.06 0.72 -3.57
N LEU A 291 -1.10 0.18 -2.35
CA LEU A 291 -0.44 0.78 -1.19
C LEU A 291 1.05 0.41 -1.15
N LEU A 292 1.50 -0.62 -1.87
CA LEU A 292 2.85 -1.18 -1.73
C LEU A 292 3.09 -1.72 -0.32
N PHE A 293 3.93 -2.74 -0.26
CA PHE A 293 3.98 -3.61 0.91
C PHE A 293 5.00 -3.10 1.94
N ASN A 294 4.60 -3.16 3.21
CA ASN A 294 5.49 -3.02 4.38
C ASN A 294 6.49 -1.83 4.31
N PRO A 295 5.99 -0.58 4.23
CA PRO A 295 6.83 0.61 4.16
C PRO A 295 7.44 0.98 5.52
N LEU A 296 8.57 1.70 5.50
CA LEU A 296 9.03 2.45 6.67
C LEU A 296 8.12 3.67 6.86
N MET A 297 7.57 3.86 8.06
CA MET A 297 6.62 4.94 8.35
C MET A 297 7.32 6.01 9.18
N ILE A 298 7.30 7.26 8.70
CA ILE A 298 8.02 8.39 9.29
C ILE A 298 7.06 9.57 9.44
N THR A 299 7.17 10.36 10.49
CA THR A 299 6.41 11.63 10.57
C THR A 299 6.85 12.60 9.49
N ASP A 300 5.91 13.28 8.83
CA ASP A 300 6.21 14.29 7.81
C ASP A 300 6.85 15.57 8.40
N ALA A 301 6.76 15.78 9.72
CA ALA A 301 7.44 16.87 10.44
C ALA A 301 8.97 16.86 10.29
N VAL A 302 9.55 15.76 9.78
CA VAL A 302 10.97 15.70 9.41
C VAL A 302 11.27 16.46 8.12
N LEU A 303 10.25 16.76 7.31
CA LEU A 303 10.29 17.52 6.07
C LEU A 303 10.02 18.99 6.36
N SER A 304 10.78 19.89 5.75
CA SER A 304 10.58 21.34 5.92
C SER A 304 9.70 21.93 4.80
N ASP A 305 8.78 22.83 5.16
CA ASP A 305 7.85 23.49 4.21
C ASP A 305 8.47 24.55 3.28
N LYS A 306 9.69 25.01 3.56
CA LYS A 306 10.26 26.19 2.89
C LYS A 306 11.44 25.88 1.98
N ALA A 307 11.32 26.31 0.72
CA ALA A 307 12.44 26.57 -0.18
C ALA A 307 13.15 27.88 0.21
N GLU A 308 13.78 27.94 1.38
CA GLU A 308 14.62 29.08 1.75
C GLU A 308 15.91 29.10 0.93
N ASP A 309 16.17 30.28 0.36
CA ASP A 309 17.34 30.66 -0.41
C ASP A 309 18.61 30.67 0.45
N HIS A 310 19.78 30.48 -0.15
CA HIS A 310 21.04 30.28 0.54
C HIS A 310 21.63 31.61 1.02
N THR A 311 21.65 31.85 2.33
CA THR A 311 22.83 32.41 3.00
C THR A 311 22.98 31.80 4.41
N ASP A 312 23.99 30.94 4.52
CA ASP A 312 24.67 30.47 5.74
C ASP A 312 23.97 29.45 6.68
N GLY A 313 24.69 28.36 7.00
CA GLY A 313 24.40 27.45 8.13
C GLY A 313 23.34 26.32 7.96
N GLN A 314 23.78 25.14 7.51
CA GLN A 314 23.28 23.77 7.83
C GLN A 314 21.77 23.52 8.07
N ARG A 315 21.07 22.97 7.05
CA ARG A 315 19.89 22.06 7.11
C ARG A 315 19.59 21.50 5.71
N PRO A 316 18.98 20.30 5.55
CA PRO A 316 18.77 19.69 4.23
C PRO A 316 17.79 20.52 3.39
N ARG A 317 18.15 20.76 2.13
CA ARG A 317 17.34 21.53 1.16
C ARG A 317 16.87 20.60 0.04
N LEU A 318 15.60 20.73 -0.34
CA LEU A 318 15.07 20.23 -1.61
C LEU A 318 15.70 21.04 -2.75
N PRO A 319 16.23 20.41 -3.82
CA PRO A 319 16.76 21.15 -4.96
C PRO A 319 15.64 21.87 -5.71
N ARG A 320 15.88 23.14 -6.05
CA ARG A 320 15.02 23.94 -6.95
C ARG A 320 15.24 23.46 -8.39
N SER A 321 14.47 22.50 -8.85
CA SER A 321 14.02 22.45 -10.25
C SER A 321 12.63 23.09 -10.32
N GLY A 322 12.23 23.62 -11.48
CA GLY A 322 11.00 24.42 -11.65
C GLY A 322 9.78 23.84 -10.92
N CYS A 323 9.09 24.69 -10.16
CA CYS A 323 8.06 24.38 -9.15
C CYS A 323 8.59 23.71 -7.87
N GLY A 324 9.18 24.54 -7.00
CA GLY A 324 9.57 24.16 -5.64
C GLY A 324 8.39 23.70 -4.80
N GLN A 325 8.48 22.49 -4.26
CA GLN A 325 7.42 21.84 -3.49
C GLN A 325 8.04 20.80 -2.55
N LYS A 326 7.51 20.67 -1.31
CA LYS A 326 7.49 19.38 -0.60
C LYS A 326 7.09 18.30 -1.61
N PRO A 327 7.52 17.03 -1.50
CA PRO A 327 6.94 15.99 -2.35
C PRO A 327 5.42 16.15 -2.27
N VAL A 328 4.79 16.54 -3.39
CA VAL A 328 3.39 16.95 -3.39
C VAL A 328 2.60 15.85 -2.68
N ALA A 329 1.76 16.20 -1.70
CA ALA A 329 0.80 15.27 -1.12
C ALA A 329 0.01 14.71 -2.30
N ASN A 330 0.36 13.51 -2.74
CA ASN A 330 -0.18 12.97 -3.97
C ASN A 330 -1.48 12.22 -3.73
N HIS A 331 -1.74 11.92 -2.45
CA HIS A 331 -2.76 11.00 -2.01
C HIS A 331 -3.27 11.47 -0.64
N ILE A 332 -4.58 11.67 -0.53
CA ILE A 332 -5.29 11.78 0.75
C ILE A 332 -5.83 10.38 1.06
N TYR A 333 -5.63 9.91 2.27
CA TYR A 333 -6.16 8.62 2.72
C TYR A 333 -7.17 8.83 3.84
N CYS A 334 -8.29 8.13 3.73
CA CYS A 334 -9.34 8.09 4.74
C CYS A 334 -9.57 6.64 5.16
#